data_AF-A0A7C2Y8I2-F1
#
_entry.id   AF-A0A7C2Y8I2-F1
#
_cell.length_a   1.000
_cell.length_b   1.000
_cell.length_c   1.000
_cell.angle_alpha   90.00
_cell.angle_beta   90.00
_cell.angle_gamma   90.00
#
_symmetry.space_group_name_H-M   'P 1'
#
loop_
_entity.id
_entity.type
_entity.pdbx_description
1 polymer ?
#
loop_
_entity_poly.entity_id
_entity_poly.type
_entity_poly.pdbx_seq_one_letter_code
_entity_poly.pdbx_strand_id
1 'polypeptide(L)'
;MESLFKIYDKFFEILEYKKECGKKLDIFKLYNENGLIAEIYLPLNFNTITIILPGAGYSKKTKRIIFKNLNYLLEEKIGLCIFEMKKCDLNKTDEEFFEFFKKIVGEIRGIIKFIDLNFKPKNINIIGVSLGGIIGFVVGAIEERIKKFIFLITGGNFEFITWKSILRFYFKKDCKRNVCRKMHKIYKHFLKNKLYNEIQNLPRKCFLYDPLTYTENLKNRQILMINGLFDFIIPFWSVIEIKKKIKNAKILWYPGTHLTLRYFLPFYKRVILKFLKNGNKCWN
;
A
#
# COMPACT_ATOMS: atom_id res chain seq x y z
N MET A 1 -5.74 -19.36 -3.98
CA MET A 1 -5.77 -17.99 -3.42
C MET A 1 -5.57 -18.05 -1.92
N GLU A 2 -6.33 -18.89 -1.21
CA GLU A 2 -6.05 -19.24 0.19
C GLU A 2 -4.59 -19.65 0.43
N SER A 3 -4.02 -20.47 -0.45
CA SER A 3 -2.59 -20.84 -0.42
C SER A 3 -1.63 -19.64 -0.39
N LEU A 4 -1.92 -18.59 -1.16
CA LEU A 4 -1.13 -17.35 -1.15
C LEU A 4 -1.33 -16.56 0.13
N PHE A 5 -2.55 -16.55 0.67
CA PHE A 5 -2.84 -15.84 1.92
C PHE A 5 -2.15 -16.48 3.11
N LYS A 6 -2.03 -17.82 3.11
CA LYS A 6 -1.28 -18.57 4.13
C LYS A 6 0.17 -18.11 4.28
N ILE A 7 0.77 -17.59 3.21
CA ILE A 7 2.13 -17.05 3.24
C ILE A 7 2.24 -15.82 4.15
N TYR A 8 1.13 -15.11 4.36
CA TYR A 8 1.02 -13.89 5.14
C TYR A 8 0.27 -14.08 6.46
N ASP A 9 0.00 -15.30 6.90
CA ASP A 9 -0.84 -15.60 8.09
C ASP A 9 -0.26 -15.07 9.41
N LYS A 10 1.04 -14.79 9.45
CA LYS A 10 1.69 -14.28 10.65
C LYS A 10 1.20 -12.87 10.99
N PHE A 11 0.63 -12.72 12.18
CA PHE A 11 0.41 -11.42 12.82
C PHE A 11 1.61 -11.10 13.71
N PHE A 12 1.98 -9.81 13.77
CA PHE A 12 2.90 -9.33 14.79
C PHE A 12 2.09 -8.68 15.90
N GLU A 13 2.35 -9.10 17.14
CA GLU A 13 1.65 -8.56 18.29
C GLU A 13 2.18 -7.16 18.62
N ILE A 14 1.26 -6.30 19.07
CA ILE A 14 1.62 -5.02 19.67
C ILE A 14 1.97 -5.32 21.12
N LEU A 15 3.25 -5.21 21.48
CA LEU A 15 3.74 -5.56 22.81
C LEU A 15 3.56 -4.41 23.80
N GLU A 16 3.68 -3.17 23.31
CA GLU A 16 3.55 -1.97 24.13
C GLU A 16 2.89 -0.86 23.29
N TYR A 17 2.10 -0.01 23.94
CA TYR A 17 1.73 1.28 23.38
C TYR A 17 1.87 2.40 24.42
N LYS A 18 2.31 3.57 23.95
CA LYS A 18 2.37 4.80 24.76
C LYS A 18 1.29 5.76 24.30
N LYS A 19 0.52 6.30 25.24
CA LYS A 19 -0.50 7.31 24.99
C LYS A 19 -0.04 8.68 25.48
N GLU A 20 -0.10 9.67 24.60
CA GLU A 20 0.06 11.09 24.92
C GLU A 20 -1.32 11.76 24.76
N CYS A 21 -1.96 12.11 25.87
CA CYS A 21 -3.27 12.75 25.86
C CYS A 21 -3.14 14.23 25.53
N GLY A 22 -3.94 14.72 24.58
CA GLY A 22 -3.96 16.14 24.20
C GLY A 22 -5.36 16.73 24.30
N LYS A 23 -5.45 18.06 24.42
CA LYS A 23 -6.75 18.77 24.52
C LYS A 23 -7.69 18.58 23.32
N LYS A 24 -7.15 18.22 22.15
CA LYS A 24 -7.92 18.05 20.89
C LYS A 24 -7.64 16.72 20.18
N LEU A 25 -6.53 16.06 20.53
CA LEU A 25 -5.97 14.95 19.78
C LEU A 25 -5.17 14.07 20.75
N ASP A 26 -5.44 12.77 20.75
CA ASP A 26 -4.62 11.78 21.42
C ASP A 26 -3.60 11.21 20.44
N ILE A 27 -2.39 10.95 20.91
CA ILE A 27 -1.32 10.32 20.12
C ILE A 27 -0.98 8.97 20.76
N PHE A 28 -0.99 7.90 19.96
CA PHE A 28 -0.57 6.57 20.38
C PHE A 28 0.67 6.14 19.60
N LYS A 29 1.70 5.68 20.29
CA LYS A 29 2.89 5.09 19.69
C LYS A 29 2.86 3.59 19.93
N LEU A 30 2.85 2.80 18.86
CA LEU A 30 2.78 1.34 18.92
C LEU A 30 4.16 0.72 18.74
N TYR A 31 4.49 -0.25 19.57
CA TYR A 31 5.78 -0.93 19.56
C TYR A 31 5.62 -2.45 19.42
N ASN A 32 6.56 -3.06 18.72
CA ASN A 32 6.78 -4.51 18.71
C ASN A 32 8.21 -4.84 19.15
N GLU A 33 8.62 -6.10 19.02
CA GLU A 33 9.96 -6.56 19.42
C GLU A 33 11.11 -5.83 18.69
N ASN A 34 10.80 -5.15 17.59
CA ASN A 34 11.77 -4.40 16.79
C ASN A 34 11.64 -2.88 16.96
N GLY A 35 10.92 -2.40 17.98
CA GLY A 35 10.73 -1.00 18.28
C GLY A 35 9.42 -0.40 17.74
N LEU A 36 9.43 0.90 17.47
CA LEU A 36 8.26 1.66 17.03
C LEU A 36 7.80 1.20 15.62
N ILE A 37 6.52 0.86 15.48
CA ILE A 37 5.92 0.39 14.22
C ILE A 37 4.81 1.29 13.68
N ALA A 38 4.17 2.10 14.53
CA ALA A 38 3.18 3.07 14.07
C ALA A 38 2.98 4.21 15.07
N GLU A 39 2.58 5.37 14.54
CA GLU A 39 2.04 6.49 15.31
C GLU A 39 0.60 6.77 14.89
N ILE A 40 -0.33 6.75 15.84
CA ILE A 40 -1.74 7.00 15.63
C ILE A 40 -2.11 8.35 16.21
N TYR A 41 -2.66 9.22 15.38
CA TYR A 41 -3.17 10.54 15.70
C TYR A 41 -4.69 10.45 15.67
N LEU A 42 -5.32 10.59 16.83
CA LEU A 42 -6.73 10.29 17.02
C LEU A 42 -7.48 11.51 17.57
N PRO A 43 -8.40 12.12 16.80
CA PRO A 43 -9.27 13.16 17.32
C PRO A 43 -10.13 12.62 18.48
N LEU A 44 -10.48 13.46 19.46
CA LEU A 44 -11.32 13.02 20.61
C LEU A 44 -12.66 12.39 20.18
N ASN A 45 -13.19 12.82 19.03
CA ASN A 45 -14.34 12.21 18.39
C ASN A 45 -13.95 11.79 16.97
N PHE A 46 -13.95 10.48 16.71
CA PHE A 46 -13.58 9.90 15.43
C PHE A 46 -14.55 8.76 15.09
N ASN A 47 -14.80 8.58 13.79
CA ASN A 47 -15.57 7.43 13.29
C ASN A 47 -14.74 6.53 12.36
N THR A 48 -13.57 6.99 11.94
CA THR A 48 -12.78 6.33 10.91
C THR A 48 -11.31 6.48 11.24
N ILE A 49 -10.53 5.44 11.00
CA ILE A 49 -9.06 5.50 11.08
C ILE A 49 -8.50 5.14 9.71
N THR A 50 -7.58 5.95 9.22
CA THR A 50 -6.91 5.74 7.94
C THR A 50 -5.44 5.44 8.18
N ILE A 51 -5.01 4.23 7.80
CA ILE A 51 -3.63 3.79 7.89
C ILE A 51 -2.85 4.33 6.68
N ILE A 52 -1.72 4.98 6.94
CA ILE A 52 -0.85 5.59 5.94
C ILE A 52 0.39 4.72 5.78
N LEU A 53 0.55 4.12 4.60
CA LEU A 53 1.70 3.30 4.23
C LEU A 53 2.65 4.14 3.35
N PRO A 54 3.81 4.56 3.87
CA PRO A 54 4.75 5.41 3.13
C PRO A 54 5.52 4.62 2.05
N GLY A 55 6.19 5.36 1.16
CA GLY A 55 7.08 4.78 0.14
C GLY A 55 8.45 4.37 0.68
N ALA A 56 9.29 3.78 -0.19
CA ALA A 56 10.59 3.21 0.19
C ALA A 56 11.59 4.21 0.79
N GLY A 57 11.51 5.49 0.43
CA GLY A 57 12.37 6.57 0.94
C GLY A 57 11.93 7.16 2.29
N TYR A 58 11.21 6.39 3.11
CA TYR A 58 10.65 6.87 4.36
C TYR A 58 11.74 7.30 5.36
N SER A 59 11.45 8.40 6.05
CA SER A 59 12.30 9.08 7.02
C SER A 59 11.46 10.02 7.89
N LYS A 60 12.02 10.51 8.99
CA LYS A 60 11.39 11.54 9.84
C LYS A 60 10.94 12.77 9.04
N LYS A 61 11.72 13.21 8.04
CA LYS A 61 11.36 14.34 7.15
C LYS A 61 10.12 14.01 6.32
N THR A 62 10.09 12.83 5.70
CA THR A 62 8.93 12.41 4.90
C THR A 62 7.68 12.19 5.75
N LYS A 63 7.81 11.67 6.99
CA LYS A 63 6.69 11.60 7.94
C LYS A 63 6.06 12.97 8.18
N ARG A 64 6.87 13.98 8.50
CA ARG A 64 6.40 15.36 8.69
C ARG A 64 5.65 15.89 7.46
N ILE A 65 6.15 15.60 6.26
CA ILE A 65 5.51 16.00 5.00
C ILE A 65 4.17 15.27 4.82
N ILE A 66 4.12 13.97 5.06
CA ILE A 66 2.89 13.17 5.00
C ILE A 66 1.85 13.73 5.97
N PHE A 67 2.24 13.93 7.23
CA PHE A 67 1.36 14.48 8.26
C PHE A 67 0.85 15.87 7.87
N LYS A 68 1.73 16.79 7.44
CA LYS A 68 1.33 18.13 6.98
C LYS A 68 0.33 18.12 5.82
N ASN A 69 0.43 17.14 4.92
CA ASN A 69 -0.48 17.05 3.78
C ASN A 69 -1.82 16.40 4.12
N LEU A 70 -1.89 15.59 5.18
CA LEU A 70 -3.07 14.79 5.53
C LEU A 70 -3.75 15.21 6.85
N ASN A 71 -3.15 16.08 7.66
CA ASN A 71 -3.68 16.49 8.97
C ASN A 71 -5.09 17.10 8.89
N TYR A 72 -5.48 17.70 7.77
CA TYR A 72 -6.85 18.19 7.53
C TYR A 72 -7.92 17.10 7.68
N LEU A 73 -7.55 15.82 7.58
CA LEU A 73 -8.47 14.70 7.83
C LEU A 73 -8.83 14.57 9.32
N LEU A 74 -7.97 15.01 10.23
CA LEU A 74 -8.22 14.98 11.68
C LEU A 74 -9.40 15.90 12.05
N GLU A 75 -9.50 17.06 11.40
CA GLU A 75 -10.62 18.00 11.56
C GLU A 75 -11.96 17.39 11.12
N GLU A 76 -11.89 16.39 10.23
CA GLU A 76 -13.04 15.70 9.65
C GLU A 76 -13.39 14.39 10.38
N LYS A 77 -12.93 14.24 11.64
CA LYS A 77 -13.14 13.05 12.50
C LYS A 77 -12.55 11.76 11.91
N ILE A 78 -11.48 11.88 11.12
CA ILE A 78 -10.72 10.76 10.55
C ILE A 78 -9.36 10.71 11.24
N GLY A 79 -9.14 9.69 12.08
CA GLY A 79 -7.84 9.41 12.68
C GLY A 79 -6.81 8.96 11.64
N LEU A 80 -5.54 9.24 11.91
CA LEU A 80 -4.41 8.89 11.03
C LEU A 80 -3.48 7.92 11.75
N CYS A 81 -3.23 6.76 11.17
CA CYS A 81 -2.23 5.81 11.66
C CYS A 81 -1.06 5.78 10.68
N ILE A 82 0.05 6.43 10.99
CA ILE A 82 1.24 6.45 10.12
C ILE A 82 2.10 5.23 10.46
N PHE A 83 2.28 4.34 9.48
CA PHE A 83 3.16 3.19 9.61
C PHE A 83 4.63 3.62 9.58
N GLU A 84 5.41 3.18 10.57
CA GLU A 84 6.84 3.45 10.68
C GLU A 84 7.62 2.43 9.85
N MET A 85 7.70 2.73 8.54
CA MET A 85 8.43 1.90 7.59
C MET A 85 9.91 1.85 7.94
N LYS A 86 10.41 0.66 8.29
CA LYS A 86 11.84 0.44 8.49
C LYS A 86 12.59 0.65 7.17
N LYS A 87 13.87 1.03 7.25
CA LYS A 87 14.70 1.28 6.08
C LYS A 87 14.67 0.06 5.16
N CYS A 88 14.15 0.27 3.95
CA CYS A 88 14.04 -0.73 2.92
C CYS A 88 15.24 -0.60 2.00
N ASP A 89 16.06 -1.66 1.90
CA ASP A 89 17.06 -1.76 0.85
C ASP A 89 16.44 -2.47 -0.36
N LEU A 90 16.20 -1.69 -1.43
CA LEU A 90 15.61 -2.18 -2.67
C LEU A 90 16.58 -3.00 -3.52
N ASN A 91 17.87 -3.06 -3.16
CA ASN A 91 18.89 -3.85 -3.84
C ASN A 91 19.13 -5.24 -3.21
N LYS A 92 18.34 -5.60 -2.19
CA LYS A 92 18.30 -6.95 -1.66
C LYS A 92 17.91 -7.96 -2.73
N THR A 93 18.30 -9.22 -2.52
CA THR A 93 17.84 -10.32 -3.36
C THR A 93 16.31 -10.47 -3.28
N ASP A 94 15.70 -11.07 -4.30
CA ASP A 94 14.25 -11.30 -4.33
C ASP A 94 13.72 -12.02 -3.08
N GLU A 95 14.48 -12.99 -2.57
CA GLU A 95 14.11 -13.76 -1.37
C GLU A 95 14.17 -12.90 -0.10
N GLU A 96 15.27 -12.15 0.09
CA GLU A 96 15.41 -11.25 1.24
C GLU A 96 14.38 -10.12 1.24
N PHE A 97 14.06 -9.59 0.05
CA PHE A 97 13.01 -8.59 -0.10
C PHE A 97 11.63 -9.18 0.21
N PHE A 98 11.38 -10.42 -0.20
CA PHE A 98 10.14 -11.10 0.11
C PHE A 98 9.95 -11.34 1.61
N GLU A 99 10.99 -11.78 2.34
CA GLU A 99 10.94 -11.92 3.80
C GLU A 99 10.66 -10.59 4.50
N PHE A 100 11.31 -9.52 4.05
CA PHE A 100 11.03 -8.16 4.51
C PHE A 100 9.57 -7.75 4.25
N PHE A 101 9.05 -8.06 3.05
CA PHE A 101 7.68 -7.75 2.68
C PHE A 101 6.66 -8.51 3.55
N LYS A 102 6.88 -9.81 3.79
CA LYS A 102 6.04 -10.61 4.70
C LYS A 102 6.01 -10.03 6.11
N LYS A 103 7.17 -9.63 6.63
CA LYS A 103 7.27 -8.99 7.95
C LYS A 103 6.40 -7.73 8.02
N ILE A 104 6.50 -6.84 7.03
CA ILE A 104 5.70 -5.61 7.01
C ILE A 104 4.21 -5.90 6.92
N VAL A 105 3.79 -6.84 6.05
CA VAL A 105 2.39 -7.23 5.96
C VAL A 105 1.89 -7.70 7.33
N GLY A 106 2.65 -8.56 8.02
CA GLY A 106 2.28 -9.03 9.36
C GLY A 106 2.22 -7.90 10.41
N GLU A 107 3.13 -6.93 10.37
CA GLU A 107 3.10 -5.74 11.25
C GLU A 107 1.84 -4.90 11.00
N ILE A 108 1.48 -4.66 9.73
CA ILE A 108 0.27 -3.90 9.37
C ILE A 108 -1.00 -4.65 9.80
N ARG A 109 -1.05 -5.97 9.62
CA ARG A 109 -2.17 -6.79 10.09
C ARG A 109 -2.31 -6.75 11.61
N GLY A 110 -1.20 -6.74 12.33
CA GLY A 110 -1.15 -6.52 13.78
C GLY A 110 -1.73 -5.16 14.19
N ILE A 111 -1.34 -4.10 13.49
CA ILE A 111 -1.88 -2.75 13.69
C ILE A 111 -3.39 -2.70 13.41
N ILE A 112 -3.87 -3.33 12.32
CA ILE A 112 -5.30 -3.40 12.01
C ILE A 112 -6.05 -4.11 13.13
N LYS A 113 -5.55 -5.24 13.63
CA LYS A 113 -6.14 -5.96 14.77
C LYS A 113 -6.17 -5.09 16.03
N PHE A 114 -5.09 -4.38 16.33
CA PHE A 114 -5.03 -3.47 17.48
C PHE A 114 -6.06 -2.34 17.37
N ILE A 115 -6.15 -1.69 16.21
CA ILE A 115 -7.11 -0.62 15.95
C ILE A 115 -8.54 -1.11 16.12
N ASP A 116 -8.86 -2.27 15.55
CA ASP A 116 -10.18 -2.88 15.58
C ASP A 116 -10.63 -3.19 17.01
N LEU A 117 -9.75 -3.78 17.82
CA LEU A 117 -10.05 -4.16 19.21
C LEU A 117 -10.13 -2.96 20.17
N ASN A 118 -9.19 -2.02 20.07
CA ASN A 118 -9.02 -0.95 21.07
C ASN A 118 -9.82 0.32 20.75
N PHE A 119 -10.00 0.65 19.47
CA PHE A 119 -10.65 1.89 19.05
C PHE A 119 -12.01 1.65 18.40
N LYS A 120 -12.29 0.44 17.90
CA LYS A 120 -13.56 0.05 17.29
C LYS A 120 -14.11 1.09 16.29
N PRO A 121 -13.28 1.62 15.35
CA PRO A 121 -13.76 2.62 14.41
C PRO A 121 -14.82 2.02 13.49
N LYS A 122 -15.79 2.83 13.06
CA LYS A 122 -16.78 2.40 12.06
C LYS A 122 -16.13 1.97 10.74
N ASN A 123 -15.02 2.59 10.35
CA ASN A 123 -14.27 2.24 9.15
C ASN A 123 -12.75 2.27 9.38
N ILE A 124 -12.06 1.30 8.80
CA ILE A 124 -10.61 1.31 8.62
C ILE A 124 -10.31 1.46 7.12
N ASN A 125 -9.43 2.38 6.76
CA ASN A 125 -9.03 2.64 5.36
C ASN A 125 -7.50 2.62 5.21
N ILE A 126 -7.01 2.49 3.98
CA ILE A 126 -5.58 2.60 3.67
C ILE A 126 -5.32 3.73 2.67
N ILE A 127 -4.27 4.52 2.92
CA ILE A 127 -3.58 5.32 1.91
C ILE A 127 -2.16 4.77 1.75
N GLY A 128 -1.83 4.24 0.58
CA GLY A 128 -0.49 3.73 0.27
C GLY A 128 0.22 4.58 -0.77
N VAL A 129 1.49 4.92 -0.52
CA VAL A 129 2.33 5.71 -1.44
C VAL A 129 3.43 4.84 -2.02
N SER A 130 3.54 4.74 -3.34
CA SER A 130 4.62 4.01 -4.02
C SER A 130 4.72 2.56 -3.52
N LEU A 131 5.83 2.16 -2.89
CA LEU A 131 5.97 0.86 -2.22
C LEU A 131 4.88 0.59 -1.18
N GLY A 132 4.46 1.59 -0.40
CA GLY A 132 3.34 1.46 0.54
C GLY A 132 2.01 1.20 -0.17
N GLY A 133 1.88 1.62 -1.43
CA GLY A 133 0.75 1.25 -2.29
C GLY A 133 0.78 -0.23 -2.67
N ILE A 134 1.95 -0.75 -3.07
CA ILE A 134 2.18 -2.17 -3.38
C ILE A 134 1.82 -3.04 -2.16
N ILE A 135 2.34 -2.68 -0.99
CA ILE A 135 2.03 -3.34 0.28
C ILE A 135 0.53 -3.25 0.57
N GLY A 136 -0.07 -2.07 0.39
CA GLY A 136 -1.48 -1.85 0.60
C GLY A 136 -2.40 -2.68 -0.31
N PHE A 137 -1.98 -3.00 -1.53
CA PHE A 137 -2.70 -3.95 -2.40
C PHE A 137 -2.73 -5.35 -1.78
N VAL A 138 -1.57 -5.87 -1.34
CA VAL A 138 -1.48 -7.19 -0.72
C VAL A 138 -2.28 -7.25 0.59
N VAL A 139 -2.07 -6.28 1.48
CA VAL A 139 -2.82 -6.16 2.74
C VAL A 139 -4.32 -6.08 2.45
N GLY A 140 -4.75 -5.24 1.49
CA GLY A 140 -6.16 -5.04 1.18
C GLY A 140 -6.88 -6.26 0.61
N ALA A 141 -6.13 -7.17 0.00
CA ALA A 141 -6.65 -8.43 -0.51
C ALA A 141 -6.84 -9.49 0.58
N ILE A 142 -6.03 -9.42 1.65
CA ILE A 142 -6.07 -10.33 2.79
C ILE A 142 -7.02 -9.82 3.88
N GLU A 143 -7.10 -8.50 4.07
CA GLU A 143 -7.79 -7.85 5.19
C GLU A 143 -9.15 -7.28 4.80
N GLU A 144 -10.21 -8.05 5.04
CA GLU A 144 -11.60 -7.65 4.72
C GLU A 144 -12.10 -6.44 5.53
N ARG A 145 -11.54 -6.24 6.73
CA ARG A 145 -11.85 -5.14 7.66
C ARG A 145 -11.65 -3.76 7.02
N ILE A 146 -10.70 -3.64 6.10
CA ILE A 146 -10.44 -2.39 5.39
C ILE A 146 -11.58 -2.12 4.42
N LYS A 147 -12.08 -0.88 4.33
CA LYS A 147 -13.23 -0.55 3.47
C LYS A 147 -12.82 0.15 2.19
N LYS A 148 -11.83 1.04 2.26
CA LYS A 148 -11.43 1.90 1.15
C LYS A 148 -9.91 1.99 1.03
N PHE A 149 -9.45 2.11 -0.22
CA PHE A 149 -8.04 2.17 -0.56
C PHE A 149 -7.77 3.39 -1.43
N ILE A 150 -6.79 4.19 -1.04
CA ILE A 150 -6.23 5.25 -1.86
C ILE A 150 -4.77 4.90 -2.15
N PHE A 151 -4.44 4.81 -3.42
CA PHE A 151 -3.14 4.36 -3.88
C PHE A 151 -2.49 5.46 -4.71
N LEU A 152 -1.41 6.02 -4.17
CA LEU A 152 -0.70 7.15 -4.74
C LEU A 152 0.56 6.66 -5.44
N ILE A 153 0.77 7.05 -6.70
CA ILE A 153 1.98 6.77 -7.50
C ILE A 153 2.44 5.31 -7.40
N THR A 154 1.51 4.36 -7.57
CA THR A 154 1.77 2.92 -7.44
C THR A 154 1.13 2.14 -8.58
N GLY A 155 1.48 0.87 -8.72
CA GLY A 155 1.05 0.01 -9.82
C GLY A 155 1.48 -1.44 -9.60
N GLY A 156 1.19 -2.31 -10.55
CA GLY A 156 1.58 -3.72 -10.51
C GLY A 156 2.40 -4.15 -11.73
N ASN A 157 2.62 -5.44 -11.88
CA ASN A 157 3.51 -6.02 -12.88
C ASN A 157 4.96 -5.55 -12.72
N PHE A 158 5.72 -6.34 -11.99
CA PHE A 158 7.13 -6.06 -11.79
C PHE A 158 7.97 -6.10 -13.06
N GLU A 159 7.54 -6.70 -14.18
CA GLU A 159 8.24 -6.55 -15.47
C GLU A 159 8.29 -5.08 -15.89
N PHE A 160 7.17 -4.36 -15.76
CA PHE A 160 7.12 -2.94 -16.09
C PHE A 160 7.95 -2.13 -15.11
N ILE A 161 7.75 -2.37 -13.81
CA ILE A 161 8.40 -1.60 -12.74
C ILE A 161 9.92 -1.85 -12.70
N THR A 162 10.41 -3.05 -12.98
CA THR A 162 11.85 -3.37 -12.85
C THR A 162 12.63 -3.25 -14.16
N TRP A 163 12.02 -3.59 -15.31
CA TRP A 163 12.73 -3.62 -16.60
C TRP A 163 12.35 -2.52 -17.57
N LYS A 164 11.14 -1.98 -17.47
CA LYS A 164 10.63 -0.95 -18.40
C LYS A 164 10.50 0.43 -17.76
N SER A 165 10.98 0.58 -16.53
CA SER A 165 11.09 1.85 -15.81
C SER A 165 12.55 2.31 -15.75
N ILE A 166 12.80 3.47 -15.11
CA ILE A 166 14.14 3.95 -14.80
C ILE A 166 14.83 3.10 -13.70
N LEU A 167 14.06 2.38 -12.87
CA LEU A 167 14.60 1.51 -11.82
C LEU A 167 15.50 0.40 -12.38
N ARG A 168 15.37 0.08 -13.67
CA ARG A 168 16.26 -0.86 -14.37
C ARG A 168 17.75 -0.48 -14.29
N PHE A 169 18.08 0.78 -14.01
CA PHE A 169 19.44 1.27 -13.88
C PHE A 169 19.92 1.34 -12.43
N TYR A 170 18.99 1.30 -11.47
CA TYR A 170 19.27 1.44 -10.04
C TYR A 170 19.26 0.09 -9.30
N PHE A 171 18.44 -0.86 -9.76
CA PHE A 171 18.34 -2.18 -9.12
C PHE A 171 19.42 -3.13 -9.60
N LYS A 172 20.08 -3.78 -8.63
CA LYS A 172 20.91 -4.94 -8.89
C LYS A 172 20.02 -6.06 -9.46
N LYS A 173 20.25 -6.41 -10.72
CA LYS A 173 19.43 -7.43 -11.39
C LYS A 173 20.04 -8.80 -11.18
N ASP A 174 19.31 -9.61 -10.44
CA ASP A 174 19.55 -11.05 -10.25
C ASP A 174 18.85 -11.89 -11.35
N CYS A 175 18.15 -11.26 -12.30
CA CYS A 175 17.47 -11.90 -13.43
C CYS A 175 18.04 -11.43 -14.75
N LYS A 176 18.15 -12.30 -15.76
CA LYS A 176 18.33 -11.86 -17.15
C LYS A 176 16.99 -11.39 -17.72
N ARG A 177 16.98 -10.29 -18.51
CA ARG A 177 15.76 -9.69 -19.07
C ARG A 177 14.88 -10.69 -19.82
N ASN A 178 15.49 -11.52 -20.66
CA ASN A 178 14.78 -12.51 -21.47
C ASN A 178 14.11 -13.60 -20.62
N VAL A 179 14.79 -14.02 -19.54
CA VAL A 179 14.24 -14.97 -18.56
C VAL A 179 13.07 -14.33 -17.82
N CYS A 180 13.25 -13.10 -17.31
CA CYS A 180 12.19 -12.36 -16.64
C CYS A 180 10.94 -12.19 -17.54
N ARG A 181 11.13 -11.85 -18.81
CA ARG A 181 10.05 -11.73 -19.80
C ARG A 181 9.32 -13.05 -20.03
N LYS A 182 10.04 -14.18 -20.15
CA LYS A 182 9.44 -15.51 -20.29
C LYS A 182 8.62 -15.88 -19.04
N MET A 183 9.19 -15.66 -17.85
CA MET A 183 8.50 -15.90 -16.59
C MET A 183 7.22 -15.06 -16.44
N HIS A 184 7.24 -13.78 -16.84
CA HIS A 184 6.04 -12.95 -16.80
C HIS A 184 4.95 -13.40 -17.77
N LYS A 185 5.30 -14.03 -18.91
CA LYS A 185 4.29 -14.66 -19.79
C LYS A 185 3.60 -15.83 -19.09
N ILE A 186 4.37 -16.70 -18.43
CA ILE A 186 3.86 -17.84 -17.65
C ILE A 186 3.00 -17.34 -16.49
N TYR A 187 3.50 -16.38 -15.71
CA TYR A 187 2.77 -15.73 -14.63
C TYR A 187 1.43 -15.14 -15.09
N LYS A 188 1.39 -14.41 -16.21
CA LYS A 188 0.13 -13.87 -16.76
C LYS A 188 -0.84 -14.97 -17.18
N HIS A 189 -0.34 -16.09 -17.70
CA HIS A 189 -1.16 -17.26 -18.01
C HIS A 189 -1.76 -17.86 -16.72
N PHE A 190 -0.94 -18.07 -15.68
CA PHE A 190 -1.42 -18.55 -14.38
C PHE A 190 -2.44 -17.61 -13.74
N LEU A 191 -2.23 -16.30 -13.79
CA LEU A 191 -3.20 -15.30 -13.32
C LEU A 191 -4.53 -15.38 -14.08
N LYS A 192 -4.48 -15.50 -15.41
CA LYS A 192 -5.69 -15.61 -16.24
C LYS A 192 -6.51 -16.84 -15.87
N ASN A 193 -5.84 -17.96 -15.60
CA ASN A 193 -6.46 -19.24 -15.27
C ASN A 193 -6.63 -19.48 -13.76
N LYS A 194 -6.37 -18.47 -12.92
CA LYS A 194 -6.50 -18.55 -11.45
C LYS A 194 -5.67 -19.67 -10.81
N LEU A 195 -4.53 -20.01 -11.42
CA LEU A 195 -3.61 -21.06 -10.97
C LEU A 195 -2.65 -20.52 -9.89
N TYR A 196 -3.18 -20.16 -8.73
CA TYR A 196 -2.41 -19.47 -7.68
C TYR A 196 -1.33 -20.34 -7.03
N ASN A 197 -1.54 -21.66 -6.94
CA ASN A 197 -0.52 -22.59 -6.44
C ASN A 197 0.70 -22.62 -7.37
N GLU A 198 0.47 -22.56 -8.68
CA GLU A 198 1.55 -22.48 -9.68
C GLU A 198 2.32 -21.17 -9.56
N ILE A 199 1.65 -20.05 -9.25
CA ILE A 199 2.32 -18.76 -8.98
C ILE A 199 3.21 -18.87 -7.75
N GLN A 200 2.75 -19.55 -6.69
CA GLN A 200 3.55 -19.80 -5.48
C GLN A 200 4.81 -20.63 -5.74
N ASN A 201 4.72 -21.55 -6.69
CA ASN A 201 5.81 -22.44 -7.09
C ASN A 201 6.75 -21.83 -8.14
N LEU A 202 6.47 -20.61 -8.64
CA LEU A 202 7.40 -19.93 -9.54
C LEU A 202 8.73 -19.68 -8.82
N PRO A 203 9.87 -19.78 -9.53
CA PRO A 203 11.19 -19.70 -8.91
C PRO A 203 11.55 -18.29 -8.39
N ARG A 204 10.67 -17.29 -8.62
CA ARG A 204 10.85 -15.91 -8.17
C ARG A 204 9.70 -15.53 -7.25
N LYS A 205 10.04 -14.93 -6.12
CA LYS A 205 9.10 -14.47 -5.09
C LYS A 205 8.45 -13.14 -5.46
N CYS A 206 8.98 -12.39 -6.45
CA CYS A 206 8.39 -11.14 -6.90
C CYS A 206 6.92 -11.22 -7.31
N PHE A 207 6.46 -12.36 -7.80
CA PHE A 207 5.05 -12.57 -8.10
C PHE A 207 4.17 -12.67 -6.84
N LEU A 208 4.74 -13.07 -5.71
CA LEU A 208 4.01 -13.21 -4.44
C LEU A 208 3.77 -11.88 -3.76
N TYR A 209 4.52 -10.83 -4.10
CA TYR A 209 4.27 -9.47 -3.64
C TYR A 209 3.89 -8.51 -4.78
N ASP A 210 3.55 -9.02 -5.96
CA ASP A 210 3.04 -8.22 -7.09
C ASP A 210 1.56 -7.91 -6.89
N PRO A 211 1.12 -6.64 -6.93
CA PRO A 211 -0.28 -6.26 -6.82
C PRO A 211 -1.20 -6.97 -7.82
N LEU A 212 -0.70 -7.34 -9.01
CA LEU A 212 -1.50 -8.07 -10.01
C LEU A 212 -2.02 -9.41 -9.48
N THR A 213 -1.24 -10.11 -8.66
CA THR A 213 -1.62 -11.39 -8.05
C THR A 213 -2.91 -11.29 -7.24
N TYR A 214 -3.14 -10.13 -6.65
CA TYR A 214 -4.20 -9.88 -5.68
C TYR A 214 -5.42 -9.14 -6.27
N THR A 215 -5.40 -8.84 -7.56
CA THR A 215 -6.46 -8.05 -8.21
C THR A 215 -7.84 -8.71 -8.16
N GLU A 216 -7.92 -10.05 -8.17
CA GLU A 216 -9.20 -10.77 -8.13
C GLU A 216 -9.96 -10.56 -6.80
N ASN A 217 -9.28 -10.53 -5.65
CA ASN A 217 -9.92 -10.22 -4.36
C ASN A 217 -10.32 -8.75 -4.24
N LEU A 218 -9.64 -7.89 -4.99
CA LEU A 218 -9.85 -6.45 -4.93
C LEU A 218 -10.85 -5.93 -5.95
N LYS A 219 -11.33 -6.76 -6.89
CA LYS A 219 -12.18 -6.36 -8.01
C LYS A 219 -13.50 -5.67 -7.62
N ASN A 220 -13.98 -5.91 -6.40
CA ASN A 220 -15.22 -5.33 -5.85
C ASN A 220 -14.96 -4.28 -4.76
N ARG A 221 -13.69 -3.96 -4.50
CA ARG A 221 -13.29 -3.05 -3.41
C ARG A 221 -13.26 -1.61 -3.90
N GLN A 222 -13.46 -0.66 -2.99
CA GLN A 222 -13.42 0.76 -3.34
C GLN A 222 -11.97 1.23 -3.40
N ILE A 223 -11.47 1.43 -4.62
CA ILE A 223 -10.09 1.84 -4.88
C ILE A 223 -10.06 3.16 -5.66
N LEU A 224 -9.32 4.13 -5.12
CA LEU A 224 -8.93 5.36 -5.81
C LEU A 224 -7.41 5.32 -6.03
N MET A 225 -6.98 5.48 -7.26
CA MET A 225 -5.57 5.64 -7.62
C MET A 225 -5.32 7.07 -8.08
N ILE A 226 -4.20 7.65 -7.66
CA ILE A 226 -3.74 8.97 -8.12
C ILE A 226 -2.31 8.80 -8.61
N ASN A 227 -2.09 8.90 -9.92
CA ASN A 227 -0.84 8.55 -10.57
C ASN A 227 -0.35 9.68 -11.48
N GLY A 228 0.97 9.81 -11.60
CA GLY A 228 1.59 10.75 -12.53
C GLY A 228 1.57 10.19 -13.95
N LEU A 229 1.20 11.02 -14.91
CA LEU A 229 1.21 10.63 -16.33
C LEU A 229 2.62 10.36 -16.86
N PHE A 230 3.61 11.08 -16.32
CA PHE A 230 5.03 10.99 -16.69
C PHE A 230 5.85 10.28 -15.61
N ASP A 231 5.24 9.32 -14.91
CA ASP A 231 5.94 8.54 -13.89
C ASP A 231 6.85 7.49 -14.55
N PHE A 232 8.16 7.72 -14.48
CA PHE A 232 9.18 6.80 -14.99
C PHE A 232 9.61 5.73 -13.98
N ILE A 233 9.14 5.79 -12.73
CA ILE A 233 9.40 4.78 -11.68
C ILE A 233 8.29 3.74 -11.69
N ILE A 234 7.04 4.18 -11.74
CA ILE A 234 5.84 3.36 -11.92
C ILE A 234 5.22 3.73 -13.28
N PRO A 235 5.62 3.04 -14.37
CA PRO A 235 5.19 3.40 -15.71
C PRO A 235 3.67 3.34 -15.89
N PHE A 236 3.12 4.17 -16.78
CA PHE A 236 1.70 4.18 -17.15
C PHE A 236 1.10 2.77 -17.34
N TRP A 237 1.80 1.91 -18.07
CA TRP A 237 1.34 0.54 -18.35
C TRP A 237 1.20 -0.36 -17.11
N SER A 238 2.01 -0.14 -16.08
CA SER A 238 1.91 -0.81 -14.77
C SER A 238 0.57 -0.52 -14.10
N VAL A 239 0.11 0.73 -14.19
CA VAL A 239 -1.19 1.18 -13.64
C VAL A 239 -2.35 0.66 -14.49
N ILE A 240 -2.21 0.69 -15.82
CA ILE A 240 -3.26 0.24 -16.74
C ILE A 240 -3.54 -1.26 -16.60
N GLU A 241 -2.54 -2.10 -16.33
CA GLU A 241 -2.80 -3.51 -16.07
C GLU A 241 -3.63 -3.76 -14.82
N ILE A 242 -3.44 -2.96 -13.76
CA ILE A 242 -4.29 -2.98 -12.58
C ILE A 242 -5.72 -2.55 -12.95
N LYS A 243 -5.89 -1.44 -13.69
CA LYS A 243 -7.21 -0.95 -14.14
C LYS A 243 -7.99 -1.99 -14.95
N LYS A 244 -7.31 -2.71 -15.84
CA LYS A 244 -7.91 -3.76 -16.67
C LYS A 244 -8.48 -4.90 -15.83
N LYS A 245 -7.87 -5.20 -14.68
CA LYS A 245 -8.30 -6.26 -13.75
C LYS A 245 -9.32 -5.76 -12.72
N ILE A 246 -9.14 -4.54 -12.22
CA ILE A 246 -10.00 -3.90 -11.22
C ILE A 246 -10.78 -2.77 -11.92
N LYS A 247 -11.82 -3.15 -12.67
CA LYS A 247 -12.57 -2.21 -13.52
C LYS A 247 -13.18 -1.03 -12.73
N ASN A 248 -13.58 -1.27 -11.49
CA ASN A 248 -14.17 -0.28 -10.59
C ASN A 248 -13.15 0.64 -9.89
N ALA A 249 -11.83 0.40 -10.05
CA ALA A 249 -10.82 1.30 -9.54
C ALA A 249 -10.88 2.64 -10.28
N LYS A 250 -10.97 3.75 -9.56
CA LYS A 250 -10.92 5.09 -10.14
C LYS A 250 -9.49 5.53 -10.25
N ILE A 251 -9.13 6.18 -11.36
CA ILE A 251 -7.76 6.63 -11.58
C ILE A 251 -7.80 8.11 -11.94
N LEU A 252 -7.08 8.90 -11.17
CA LEU A 252 -6.83 10.31 -11.44
C LEU A 252 -5.40 10.46 -11.90
N TRP A 253 -5.23 11.06 -13.08
CA TRP A 253 -3.94 11.35 -13.65
C TRP A 253 -3.58 12.81 -13.37
N TYR A 254 -2.34 13.06 -12.95
CA TYR A 254 -1.78 14.41 -12.91
C TYR A 254 -0.61 14.53 -13.88
N PRO A 255 -0.37 15.72 -14.46
CA PRO A 255 0.72 15.94 -15.42
C PRO A 255 2.07 16.07 -14.70
N GLY A 256 2.55 14.98 -14.10
CA GLY A 256 3.82 14.97 -13.38
C GLY A 256 4.42 13.58 -13.24
N THR A 257 5.54 13.52 -12.53
CA THR A 257 6.35 12.31 -12.29
C THR A 257 6.16 11.79 -10.87
N HIS A 258 6.76 10.63 -10.55
CA HIS A 258 6.76 10.03 -9.21
C HIS A 258 7.12 11.01 -8.09
N LEU A 259 8.16 11.83 -8.32
CA LEU A 259 8.75 12.71 -7.31
C LEU A 259 7.96 14.01 -7.12
N THR A 260 7.09 14.34 -8.08
CA THR A 260 6.31 15.58 -8.07
C THR A 260 4.97 15.47 -7.34
N LEU A 261 4.57 14.27 -6.88
CA LEU A 261 3.29 14.04 -6.20
C LEU A 261 3.00 15.07 -5.10
N ARG A 262 4.01 15.45 -4.31
CA ARG A 262 3.86 16.40 -3.20
C ARG A 262 3.29 17.76 -3.62
N TYR A 263 3.55 18.20 -4.84
CA TYR A 263 3.04 19.46 -5.37
C TYR A 263 1.59 19.34 -5.84
N PHE A 264 1.17 18.13 -6.21
CA PHE A 264 -0.17 17.86 -6.68
C PHE A 264 -1.15 17.44 -5.57
N LEU A 265 -0.65 16.90 -4.44
CA LEU A 265 -1.50 16.47 -3.30
C LEU A 265 -2.49 17.54 -2.80
N PRO A 266 -2.14 18.85 -2.70
CA PRO A 266 -3.10 19.88 -2.29
C PRO A 266 -4.37 19.92 -3.14
N PHE A 267 -4.27 19.69 -4.46
CA PHE A 267 -5.41 19.70 -5.38
C PHE A 267 -6.35 18.50 -5.18
N TYR A 268 -5.83 17.40 -4.64
CA TYR A 268 -6.59 16.18 -4.41
C TYR A 268 -7.18 16.05 -3.00
N LYS A 269 -6.97 17.03 -2.09
CA LYS A 269 -7.48 16.97 -0.71
C LYS A 269 -8.99 16.73 -0.64
N ARG A 270 -9.77 17.53 -1.38
CA ARG A 270 -11.24 17.40 -1.43
C ARG A 270 -11.68 16.06 -2.01
N VAL A 271 -10.96 15.57 -3.00
CA VAL A 271 -11.22 14.27 -3.64
C VAL A 271 -10.95 13.12 -2.67
N ILE A 272 -9.81 13.13 -2.00
CA ILE A 272 -9.43 12.15 -0.97
C ILE A 272 -10.48 12.14 0.14
N LEU A 273 -10.86 13.31 0.66
CA LEU A 273 -11.88 13.42 1.72
C LEU A 273 -13.23 12.87 1.28
N LYS A 274 -13.74 13.29 0.11
CA LYS A 274 -15.02 12.80 -0.43
C LYS A 274 -14.99 11.29 -0.62
N PHE A 275 -13.88 10.75 -1.13
CA PHE A 275 -13.72 9.31 -1.28
C PHE A 275 -13.71 8.59 0.07
N LEU A 276 -12.96 9.07 1.06
CA LEU A 276 -12.94 8.46 2.41
C LEU A 276 -14.32 8.51 3.09
N LYS A 277 -15.13 9.54 2.86
CA LYS A 277 -16.51 9.62 3.39
C LYS A 277 -17.49 8.74 2.62
N ASN A 278 -17.52 8.83 1.30
CA ASN A 278 -18.63 8.33 0.48
C ASN A 278 -18.26 7.18 -0.48
N GLY A 279 -16.97 6.89 -0.62
CA GLY A 279 -16.46 5.86 -1.52
C GLY A 279 -16.69 6.21 -2.98
N ASN A 280 -17.06 5.21 -3.77
CA ASN A 280 -17.28 5.38 -5.21
C ASN A 280 -18.59 6.10 -5.57
N LYS A 281 -19.49 6.38 -4.62
CA LYS A 281 -20.80 7.01 -4.91
C LYS A 281 -20.70 8.45 -5.43
N CYS A 282 -19.61 9.17 -5.15
CA CYS A 282 -19.45 10.58 -5.54
C CYS A 282 -19.06 10.85 -7.01
N TRP A 283 -19.05 9.84 -7.87
CA TRP A 283 -18.64 10.01 -9.27
C TRP A 283 -19.59 9.38 -10.26
N ASN A 284 -20.78 8.98 -9.79
CA ASN A 284 -21.90 8.67 -10.64
C ASN A 284 -22.76 9.92 -10.75
#